data_AF-A0A7K5LLH2-F1
#
_entry.id   AF-A0A7K5LLH2-F1
#
_cell.length_a   1.000
_cell.length_b   1.000
_cell.length_c   1.000
_cell.angle_alpha   90.00
_cell.angle_beta   90.00
_cell.angle_gamma   90.00
#
_symmetry.space_group_name_H-M   'P 1'
#
loop_
_entity.id
_entity.type
_entity.pdbx_description
1 polymer ?
#
loop_
_entity_poly.entity_id
_entity_poly.type
_entity_poly.pdbx_seq_one_letter_code
_entity_poly.pdbx_strand_id
1 'polypeptide(L)'
;SDGSIRLHQMSSEFPLMQWNDSTKGQPVIALQWALTRPAVFFALDASSNIYIWDLLENDLLPVAKQTIPSEKVVTMTLLGEPEKANGLLGIVLAKESGEIDIQYVKKKWALP
;
A
#
# COMPACT_ATOMS: atom_id res chain seq x y z
N SER A 1 3.71 14.16 -4.59
CA SER A 1 2.83 14.97 -5.45
C SER A 1 2.87 14.51 -6.90
N ASP A 2 4.00 14.00 -7.38
CA ASP A 2 4.19 13.45 -8.74
C ASP A 2 3.90 11.95 -8.88
N GLY A 3 3.52 11.28 -7.79
CA GLY A 3 3.26 9.84 -7.79
C GLY A 3 4.51 8.97 -7.67
N SER A 4 5.68 9.56 -7.42
CA SER A 4 6.90 8.81 -7.21
C SER A 4 7.00 8.22 -5.79
N ILE A 5 7.59 7.03 -5.69
CA ILE A 5 7.92 6.36 -4.42
C ILE A 5 9.42 6.10 -4.40
N ARG A 6 10.04 6.21 -3.22
CA ARG A 6 11.46 5.89 -3.02
C ARG A 6 11.63 5.00 -1.81
N LEU A 7 12.52 4.01 -1.95
CA LEU A 7 12.98 3.19 -0.85
C LEU A 7 14.37 3.69 -0.44
N HIS A 8 14.50 4.12 0.81
CA HIS A 8 15.76 4.58 1.37
C HIS A 8 16.25 3.61 2.45
N GLN A 9 17.55 3.35 2.45
CA GLN A 9 18.23 2.79 3.60
C GLN A 9 18.72 3.95 4.48
N MET A 10 18.53 3.85 5.79
CA MET A 10 18.86 4.93 6.73
C MET A 10 20.35 5.35 6.71
N SER A 11 21.25 4.45 6.29
CA SER A 11 22.68 4.71 6.19
C SER A 11 23.14 5.19 4.81
N SER A 12 22.22 5.46 3.88
CA SER A 12 22.53 5.88 2.51
C SER A 12 21.83 7.20 2.19
N GLU A 13 22.57 8.14 1.62
CA GLU A 13 22.02 9.40 1.13
C GLU A 13 21.18 9.20 -0.14
N PHE A 14 21.51 8.18 -0.94
CA PHE A 14 20.81 7.86 -2.18
C PHE A 14 19.74 6.80 -1.96
N PRO A 15 18.60 6.87 -2.67
CA PRO A 15 17.58 5.83 -2.61
C PRO A 15 18.15 4.50 -3.10
N LEU A 16 17.80 3.41 -2.43
CA LEU A 16 18.05 2.06 -2.93
C LEU A 16 17.26 1.80 -4.20
N MET A 17 16.02 2.31 -4.22
CA MET A 17 15.11 2.16 -5.36
C MET A 17 14.22 3.39 -5.48
N GLN A 18 13.88 3.74 -6.73
CA GLN A 18 13.00 4.85 -7.03
C GLN A 18 12.05 4.46 -8.17
N TRP A 19 10.76 4.61 -7.90
CA TRP A 19 9.69 4.34 -8.85
C TRP A 19 9.04 5.67 -9.21
N ASN A 20 9.29 6.18 -10.41
CA ASN A 20 8.87 7.53 -10.80
C ASN A 20 7.38 7.64 -11.16
N ASP A 21 6.76 6.54 -11.56
CA ASP A 21 5.36 6.52 -12.03
C ASP A 21 4.53 5.43 -11.32
N SER A 22 4.75 5.26 -10.01
CA SER A 22 4.10 4.21 -9.21
C SER A 22 2.58 4.27 -9.23
N THR A 23 2.03 5.45 -9.44
CA THR A 23 0.59 5.75 -9.38
C THR A 23 0.08 6.48 -10.63
N LYS A 24 0.77 6.35 -11.77
CA LYS A 24 0.40 7.02 -13.04
C LYS A 24 0.29 8.54 -12.89
N GLY A 25 1.27 9.15 -12.23
CA GLY A 25 1.32 10.58 -11.92
C GLY A 25 0.36 11.07 -10.84
N GLN A 26 -0.47 10.20 -10.23
CA GLN A 26 -1.40 10.62 -9.18
C GLN A 26 -0.68 10.82 -7.84
N PRO A 27 -1.00 11.86 -7.06
CA PRO A 27 -0.38 12.04 -5.75
C PRO A 27 -0.61 10.83 -4.83
N VAL A 28 0.46 10.33 -4.20
CA VAL A 28 0.37 9.35 -3.11
C VAL A 28 -0.11 10.07 -1.86
N ILE A 29 -1.21 9.59 -1.28
CA ILE A 29 -1.83 10.18 -0.06
C ILE A 29 -1.65 9.31 1.18
N ALA A 30 -1.38 8.01 1.01
CA ALA A 30 -0.97 7.13 2.10
C ALA A 30 -0.05 6.03 1.58
N LEU A 31 0.91 5.62 2.41
CA LEU A 31 1.83 4.53 2.13
C LEU A 31 2.04 3.71 3.42
N GLN A 32 1.83 2.40 3.36
CA GLN A 32 1.87 1.52 4.54
C GLN A 32 2.52 0.18 4.19
N TRP A 33 3.49 -0.25 4.99
CA TRP A 33 4.04 -1.60 4.92
C TRP A 33 3.04 -2.62 5.47
N ALA A 34 2.96 -3.79 4.83
CA ALA A 34 2.23 -4.92 5.39
C ALA A 34 2.83 -5.30 6.74
N LEU A 35 1.98 -5.42 7.76
CA LEU A 35 2.43 -5.77 9.10
C LEU A 35 2.95 -7.21 9.17
N THR A 36 2.40 -8.10 8.35
CA THR A 36 2.67 -9.54 8.41
C THR A 36 3.63 -10.03 7.32
N ARG A 37 4.08 -9.16 6.40
CA ARG A 37 4.95 -9.54 5.27
C ARG A 37 5.89 -8.39 4.87
N PRO A 38 7.16 -8.39 5.34
CA PRO A 38 8.07 -7.23 5.23
C PRO A 38 8.36 -6.70 3.81
N ALA A 39 8.22 -7.51 2.77
CA ALA A 39 8.46 -7.09 1.38
C ALA A 39 7.23 -6.53 0.66
N VAL A 40 6.08 -6.49 1.35
CA VAL A 40 4.82 -5.99 0.79
C VAL A 40 4.48 -4.62 1.35
N PHE A 41 4.09 -3.70 0.49
CA PHE A 41 3.52 -2.41 0.90
C PHE A 41 2.35 -2.00 0.01
N PHE A 42 1.55 -1.07 0.53
CA PHE A 42 0.36 -0.53 -0.10
C PHE A 42 0.54 0.96 -0.29
N ALA A 43 0.21 1.46 -1.47
CA ALA A 43 0.16 2.88 -1.78
C ALA A 43 -1.26 3.27 -2.19
N LEU A 44 -1.82 4.29 -1.54
CA LEU A 44 -3.11 4.88 -1.92
C LEU A 44 -2.84 6.19 -2.68
N ASP A 45 -3.43 6.31 -3.87
CA ASP A 45 -3.41 7.55 -4.64
C ASP A 45 -4.64 8.44 -4.38
N ALA A 46 -4.55 9.71 -4.78
CA ALA A 46 -5.63 10.68 -4.65
C ALA A 46 -6.90 10.36 -5.46
N SER A 47 -6.82 9.40 -6.39
CA SER A 47 -7.94 8.89 -7.20
C SER A 47 -8.55 7.61 -6.61
N SER A 48 -8.30 7.33 -5.33
CA SER A 48 -8.84 6.16 -4.60
C SER A 48 -8.45 4.82 -5.21
N ASN A 49 -7.23 4.74 -5.75
CA ASN A 49 -6.62 3.48 -6.14
C ASN A 49 -5.59 3.04 -5.11
N ILE A 50 -5.68 1.77 -4.72
CA ILE A 50 -4.70 1.08 -3.90
C ILE A 50 -3.81 0.25 -4.81
N TYR A 51 -2.51 0.54 -4.80
CA TYR A 51 -1.48 -0.23 -5.47
C TYR A 51 -0.79 -1.14 -4.47
N ILE A 52 -0.70 -2.42 -4.82
CA ILE A 52 -0.09 -3.44 -3.98
C ILE A 52 1.27 -3.76 -4.58
N TRP A 53 2.30 -3.63 -3.76
CA TRP A 53 3.68 -3.93 -4.11
C TRP A 53 4.11 -5.17 -3.34
N ASP A 54 4.71 -6.12 -4.05
CA ASP A 54 5.41 -7.25 -3.46
C ASP A 54 6.80 -7.28 -4.09
N LEU A 55 7.79 -6.77 -3.35
CA LEU A 55 9.14 -6.59 -3.85
C LEU A 55 9.87 -7.91 -4.12
N LEU A 56 9.34 -9.05 -3.65
CA LEU A 56 9.86 -10.38 -3.97
C LEU A 56 9.21 -10.98 -5.23
N GLU A 57 8.04 -10.50 -5.63
CA GLU A 57 7.34 -10.94 -6.84
C GLU A 57 7.68 -10.03 -8.04
N ASN A 58 7.64 -8.71 -7.86
CA ASN A 58 8.03 -7.72 -8.87
C ASN A 58 8.47 -6.42 -8.19
N ASP A 59 9.72 -6.02 -8.42
CA ASP A 59 10.33 -4.83 -7.84
C ASP A 59 10.30 -3.61 -8.77
N LEU A 60 9.76 -3.74 -9.99
CA LEU A 60 9.65 -2.65 -10.96
C LEU A 60 8.25 -2.02 -10.99
N LEU A 61 7.20 -2.81 -10.76
CA LEU A 61 5.80 -2.41 -10.92
C LEU A 61 4.93 -2.98 -9.79
N PRO A 62 3.79 -2.34 -9.47
CA PRO A 62 2.83 -2.93 -8.53
C PRO A 62 2.27 -4.23 -9.08
N VAL A 63 2.20 -5.25 -8.23
CA VAL A 63 1.68 -6.59 -8.58
C VAL A 63 0.15 -6.63 -8.67
N ALA A 64 -0.53 -5.62 -8.12
CA ALA A 64 -1.96 -5.43 -8.29
C ALA A 64 -2.40 -3.98 -8.07
N LYS A 65 -3.57 -3.66 -8.62
CA LYS A 65 -4.28 -2.40 -8.42
C LYS A 65 -5.74 -2.69 -8.08
N GLN A 66 -6.25 -2.03 -7.05
CA GLN A 66 -7.67 -2.05 -6.69
C GLN A 66 -8.21 -0.62 -6.69
N THR A 67 -9.27 -0.36 -7.46
CA THR A 67 -9.99 0.91 -7.42
C THR A 67 -11.18 0.79 -6.47
N ILE A 68 -11.37 1.79 -5.62
CA ILE A 68 -12.52 1.88 -4.72
C ILE A 68 -13.60 2.76 -5.40
N PRO A 69 -14.75 2.18 -5.82
CA PRO A 69 -15.64 2.83 -6.79
C PRO A 69 -16.67 3.78 -6.18
N SER A 70 -16.93 3.70 -4.87
CA SER A 70 -18.09 4.35 -4.25
C SER A 70 -17.84 5.80 -3.87
N GLU A 71 -16.70 6.08 -3.22
CA GLU A 71 -16.38 7.40 -2.70
C GLU A 71 -14.87 7.62 -2.64
N LYS A 72 -14.48 8.89 -2.52
CA LYS A 72 -13.09 9.28 -2.35
C LYS A 72 -12.58 8.79 -1.00
N VAL A 73 -11.53 7.98 -1.03
CA VAL A 73 -10.79 7.56 0.15
C VAL A 73 -9.81 8.68 0.54
N VAL A 74 -9.87 9.12 1.79
CA VAL A 74 -9.03 10.22 2.30
C VAL A 74 -7.77 9.72 2.98
N THR A 75 -7.80 8.51 3.55
CA THR A 75 -6.62 7.85 4.12
C THR A 75 -6.81 6.35 4.25
N MET A 76 -5.72 5.65 4.50
CA MET A 76 -5.65 4.20 4.64
C MET A 76 -4.69 3.84 5.77
N THR A 77 -5.05 2.81 6.55
CA THR A 77 -4.13 2.15 7.47
C THR A 77 -4.30 0.63 7.41
N LEU A 78 -3.31 -0.11 7.91
CA LEU A 78 -3.34 -1.56 7.98
C LEU A 78 -3.57 -2.02 9.41
N LEU A 79 -4.37 -3.07 9.56
CA LEU A 79 -4.58 -3.78 10.83
C LEU A 79 -4.10 -5.22 10.70
N GLY A 80 -3.50 -5.76 11.74
CA GLY A 80 -3.03 -7.15 11.72
C GLY A 80 -2.21 -7.46 12.95
N GLU A 81 -1.98 -8.75 13.16
CA GLU A 81 -1.20 -9.27 14.28
C GLU A 81 0.05 -9.96 13.73
N PRO A 82 1.18 -9.24 13.54
CA PRO A 82 2.43 -9.82 13.00
C PRO A 82 2.89 -11.07 13.75
N GLU A 83 2.66 -11.11 15.06
CA GLU A 83 3.04 -12.21 15.94
C GLU A 83 2.18 -13.48 15.76
N LYS A 84 1.05 -13.40 15.05
CA LYS A 84 0.16 -14.54 14.82
C LYS A 84 0.20 -14.97 13.36
N ALA A 85 0.57 -16.24 13.13
CA ALA A 85 0.61 -16.85 11.80
C ALA A 85 -0.78 -17.19 11.21
N ASN A 86 -1.81 -16.37 11.47
CA ASN A 86 -3.17 -16.57 10.95
C ASN A 86 -3.38 -15.91 9.57
N GLY A 87 -2.46 -15.04 9.14
CA GLY A 87 -2.55 -14.32 7.87
C GLY A 87 -3.68 -13.30 7.80
N LEU A 88 -4.18 -12.85 8.97
CA LEU A 88 -5.20 -11.82 9.06
C LEU A 88 -4.54 -10.44 8.97
N LEU A 89 -4.53 -9.92 7.74
CA LEU A 89 -4.20 -8.52 7.46
C LEU A 89 -5.46 -7.86 6.90
N GLY A 90 -5.91 -6.81 7.57
CA GLY A 90 -7.00 -5.96 7.12
C GLY A 90 -6.47 -4.60 6.68
N ILE A 91 -7.28 -3.93 5.89
CA ILE A 91 -7.06 -2.57 5.42
C ILE A 91 -8.26 -1.73 5.85
N VAL A 92 -8.01 -0.63 6.56
CA VAL A 92 -9.03 0.35 6.96
C VAL A 92 -8.98 1.52 6.00
N LEU A 93 -10.12 1.92 5.48
CA LEU A 93 -10.29 3.03 4.56
C LEU A 93 -11.24 4.04 5.19
N ALA A 94 -10.80 5.29 5.34
CA ALA A 94 -11.69 6.39 5.70
C ALA A 94 -12.11 7.11 4.42
N LYS A 95 -13.41 7.39 4.30
CA LYS A 95 -14.00 8.07 3.14
C LYS A 95 -14.29 9.53 3.46
N GLU A 96 -14.43 10.34 2.41
CA GLU A 96 -14.73 11.78 2.54
C GLU A 96 -16.08 12.05 3.21
N SER A 97 -17.02 11.09 3.15
CA SER A 97 -18.30 11.12 3.88
C SER A 97 -18.18 10.95 5.40
N GLY A 98 -17.01 10.55 5.89
CA GLY A 98 -16.80 10.14 7.28
C GLY A 98 -17.05 8.65 7.56
N GLU A 99 -17.49 7.88 6.56
CA GLU A 99 -17.63 6.43 6.68
C GLU A 99 -16.25 5.74 6.76
N ILE A 100 -16.17 4.66 7.55
CA ILE A 100 -15.01 3.79 7.65
C ILE A 100 -15.38 2.42 7.09
N ASP A 101 -14.58 1.93 6.16
CA ASP A 101 -14.69 0.59 5.58
C ASP A 101 -13.48 -0.27 5.98
N ILE A 102 -13.71 -1.55 6.24
CA ILE A 102 -12.67 -2.52 6.61
C ILE A 102 -12.74 -3.70 5.67
N GLN A 103 -11.64 -3.96 4.97
CA GLN A 103 -11.52 -5.07 4.03
C GLN A 103 -10.38 -5.99 4.44
N TYR A 104 -10.44 -7.24 4.01
CA TYR A 104 -9.35 -8.21 4.24
C TYR A 104 -8.44 -8.28 3.02
N VAL A 105 -7.13 -8.28 3.27
CA VAL A 105 -6.12 -8.50 2.25
C VAL A 105 -6.10 -9.99 1.87
N LYS A 106 -5.93 -10.28 0.58
CA LYS A 106 -5.77 -11.66 0.11
C LYS A 106 -4.57 -12.32 0.77
N LYS A 107 -4.71 -13.58 1.17
CA LYS A 107 -3.66 -14.35 1.85
C LYS A 107 -2.27 -14.28 1.21
N LYS A 108 -2.18 -14.23 -0.14
CA LYS A 108 -0.90 -14.10 -0.83
C LYS A 108 -0.10 -12.85 -0.47
N TRP A 109 -0.74 -11.78 -0.01
CA TRP A 109 -0.07 -10.53 0.41
C TRP A 109 -0.09 -10.35 1.94
N ALA A 110 -0.58 -11.34 2.67
CA ALA A 110 -0.74 -11.29 4.12
C ALA A 110 0.02 -12.41 4.85
N LEU A 111 0.34 -13.52 4.19
CA LEU A 111 1.17 -14.59 4.74
C LEU A 111 2.62 -14.44 4.26
N PRO A 112 3.62 -14.76 5.12
CA PRO A 112 5.04 -14.72 4.77
C PRO A 112 5.38 -15.42 3.45
#